data_AF-A0A8S4EC09-F1
#
_entry.id   AF-A0A8S4EC09-F1
#
_cell.length_a   1.000
_cell.length_b   1.000
_cell.length_c   1.000
_cell.angle_alpha   90.00
_cell.angle_beta   90.00
_cell.angle_gamma   90.00
#
_symmetry.space_group_name_H-M   'P 1'
#
loop_
_entity.id
_entity.type
_entity.pdbx_description
1 polymer ?
#
loop_
_entity_poly.entity_id
_entity_poly.type
_entity_poly.pdbx_seq_one_letter_code
_entity_poly.pdbx_strand_id
1 'polypeptide(L)'
;MSSMKNIFVVFVILAAVWSVLCHGPPQDRDKEDIAMGRKMGGKWCGMAKSCNHDRVPVCGASHAGDVVGFRDLCDMFDFNCIRRRNYKQTNCPIDKSMLTVSRRPTSSYYDD
;
A
#
# COMPACT_ATOMS: atom_id res chain seq x y z
N MET A 1 -8.86 -31.28 -39.45
CA MET A 1 -7.67 -30.69 -38.78
C MET A 1 -7.86 -29.29 -38.17
N SER A 2 -8.86 -28.48 -38.54
CA SER A 2 -9.04 -27.12 -37.97
C SER A 2 -9.58 -27.06 -36.54
N SER A 3 -10.42 -28.02 -36.12
CA SER A 3 -11.06 -27.97 -34.78
C SER A 3 -10.05 -28.13 -33.63
N MET A 4 -8.98 -28.92 -33.84
CA MET A 4 -7.96 -29.18 -32.82
C MET A 4 -7.05 -27.96 -32.55
N LYS A 5 -6.80 -27.14 -33.57
CA LYS A 5 -6.03 -25.89 -33.43
C LYS A 5 -6.78 -24.85 -32.60
N ASN A 6 -8.09 -24.74 -32.80
CA ASN A 6 -8.90 -23.78 -32.05
C ASN A 6 -8.99 -24.14 -30.56
N ILE A 7 -9.11 -25.43 -30.24
CA ILE A 7 -9.10 -25.91 -28.85
C ILE A 7 -7.75 -25.61 -28.18
N PHE A 8 -6.65 -25.81 -28.88
CA PHE A 8 -5.31 -25.53 -28.34
C PHE A 8 -5.11 -24.03 -28.07
N VAL A 9 -5.57 -23.17 -28.99
CA VAL A 9 -5.51 -21.70 -28.81
C VAL A 9 -6.34 -21.25 -27.61
N VAL A 10 -7.55 -21.81 -27.41
CA VAL A 10 -8.38 -21.50 -26.25
C VAL A 10 -7.71 -21.91 -24.94
N PHE A 11 -7.07 -23.08 -24.90
CA PHE A 11 -6.33 -23.53 -23.71
C PHE A 11 -5.14 -22.62 -23.38
N VAL A 12 -4.38 -22.19 -24.39
CA VAL A 12 -3.24 -21.28 -24.20
C VAL A 12 -3.72 -19.92 -23.68
N ILE A 13 -4.83 -19.39 -24.22
CA ILE A 13 -5.41 -18.12 -23.77
C ILE A 13 -5.92 -18.25 -22.32
N LEU A 14 -6.61 -19.33 -21.98
CA LEU A 14 -7.09 -19.56 -20.61
C LEU A 14 -5.94 -19.69 -19.61
N ALA A 15 -4.87 -20.39 -19.96
CA ALA A 15 -3.67 -20.51 -19.13
C ALA A 15 -2.95 -19.16 -18.94
N ALA A 16 -2.90 -18.33 -19.98
CA ALA A 16 -2.33 -16.98 -19.92
C ALA A 16 -3.17 -16.06 -19.03
N VAL A 17 -4.51 -16.12 -19.11
CA VAL A 17 -5.40 -15.32 -18.26
C VAL A 17 -5.29 -15.73 -16.78
N TRP A 18 -5.17 -17.03 -16.50
CA TRP A 18 -5.03 -17.53 -15.12
C TRP A 18 -3.70 -17.14 -14.47
N SER A 19 -2.60 -17.16 -15.23
CA SER A 19 -1.29 -16.76 -14.72
C SER A 19 -1.22 -15.27 -14.35
N VAL A 20 -1.89 -14.39 -15.11
CA VAL A 20 -1.97 -12.95 -14.79
C VAL A 20 -2.81 -12.69 -13.53
N LEU A 21 -3.88 -13.48 -13.28
CA LEU A 21 -4.72 -13.35 -12.09
C LEU A 21 -4.03 -13.81 -10.79
N CYS A 22 -3.03 -14.70 -10.87
CA CYS A 22 -2.33 -15.23 -9.70
C CYS A 22 -1.20 -14.34 -9.16
N HIS A 23 -0.71 -13.35 -9.93
CA HIS A 23 0.25 -12.37 -9.43
C HIS A 23 -0.44 -11.19 -8.74
N GLY A 24 -1.18 -11.50 -7.66
CA GLY A 24 -1.51 -10.52 -6.65
C GLY A 24 -0.25 -10.04 -5.91
N PRO A 25 -0.29 -8.89 -5.20
CA PRO A 25 0.85 -8.40 -4.43
C PRO A 25 1.38 -9.50 -3.47
N PRO A 26 2.71 -9.64 -3.31
CA PRO A 26 3.33 -10.79 -2.66
C PRO A 26 2.85 -10.94 -1.22
N GLN A 27 2.12 -12.03 -0.97
CA GLN A 27 1.48 -12.31 0.31
C GLN A 27 2.48 -12.75 1.40
N ASP A 28 3.70 -13.13 1.01
CA ASP A 28 4.71 -13.69 1.90
C ASP A 28 5.35 -12.61 2.79
N ARG A 29 5.47 -11.37 2.29
CA ARG A 29 5.95 -10.22 3.05
C ARG A 29 5.08 -9.94 4.28
N ASP A 30 3.76 -10.01 4.12
CA ASP A 30 2.81 -9.79 5.21
C ASP A 30 2.86 -10.92 6.26
N LYS A 31 3.22 -12.16 5.84
CA LYS A 31 3.30 -13.34 6.72
C LYS A 31 4.60 -13.38 7.51
N GLU A 32 5.73 -12.99 6.93
CA GLU A 32 7.02 -12.87 7.62
C GLU A 32 6.92 -11.88 8.80
N ASP A 33 6.25 -10.75 8.58
CA ASP A 33 6.05 -9.73 9.61
C ASP A 33 5.13 -10.20 10.75
N ILE A 34 4.13 -11.04 10.46
CA ILE A 34 3.29 -11.72 11.46
C ILE A 34 4.08 -12.81 12.21
N ALA A 35 4.87 -13.62 11.50
CA ALA A 35 5.67 -14.72 12.06
C ALA A 35 6.80 -14.23 12.96
N MET A 36 7.36 -13.05 12.69
CA MET A 36 8.36 -12.37 13.52
C MET A 36 7.77 -11.67 14.76
N GLY A 37 6.48 -11.89 15.08
CA GLY A 37 5.84 -11.40 16.31
C GLY A 37 5.55 -9.89 16.32
N ARG A 38 5.69 -9.18 15.19
CA ARG A 38 5.26 -7.79 15.10
C ARG A 38 3.74 -7.77 14.98
N LYS A 39 3.03 -7.38 16.05
CA LYS A 39 1.62 -6.99 16.00
C LYS A 39 1.46 -5.76 15.11
N MET A 40 1.53 -5.93 13.79
CA MET A 40 1.36 -4.85 12.82
C MET A 40 -0.10 -4.35 12.90
N GLY A 41 -0.25 -3.16 13.43
CA GLY A 41 -1.53 -2.54 13.76
C GLY A 41 -1.55 -2.02 15.20
N GLY A 42 -1.35 -2.88 16.20
CA GLY A 42 -1.55 -2.52 17.61
C GLY A 42 -0.73 -1.32 18.11
N LYS A 43 0.56 -1.25 17.74
CA LYS A 43 1.42 -0.11 18.10
C LYS A 43 0.93 1.18 17.44
N TRP A 44 0.64 1.14 16.14
CA TRP A 44 0.22 2.30 15.37
C TRP A 44 -1.14 2.82 15.82
N CYS A 45 -2.10 1.94 16.14
CA CYS A 45 -3.39 2.33 16.68
C CYS A 45 -3.26 3.03 18.05
N GLY A 46 -2.38 2.54 18.92
CA GLY A 46 -2.10 3.18 20.20
C GLY A 46 -1.48 4.57 20.03
N MET A 47 -0.49 4.68 19.14
CA MET A 47 0.16 5.94 18.82
C MET A 47 -0.81 6.95 18.21
N ALA A 48 -1.66 6.53 17.26
CA ALA A 48 -2.65 7.39 16.63
C ALA A 48 -3.65 7.96 17.65
N LYS A 49 -4.15 7.11 18.57
CA LYS A 49 -5.09 7.55 19.62
C LYS A 49 -4.50 8.59 20.59
N SER A 50 -3.19 8.53 20.86
CA SER A 50 -2.50 9.46 21.76
C SER A 50 -1.83 10.64 21.05
N CYS A 51 -1.93 10.70 19.72
CA CYS A 51 -1.27 11.71 18.90
C CYS A 51 -2.09 13.01 18.88
N ASN A 52 -1.41 14.15 18.69
CA ASN A 52 -2.05 15.45 18.54
C ASN A 52 -1.89 15.93 17.09
N HIS A 53 -3.02 16.23 16.44
CA HIS A 53 -3.03 16.69 15.05
C HIS A 53 -2.52 18.13 14.95
N ASP A 54 -1.27 18.28 14.53
CA ASP A 54 -0.59 19.56 14.31
C ASP A 54 -0.77 20.10 12.87
N ARG A 55 -1.34 19.29 11.96
CA ARG A 55 -1.52 19.58 10.53
C ARG A 55 -0.21 19.90 9.80
N VAL A 56 0.93 19.43 10.31
CA VAL A 56 2.22 19.57 9.65
C VAL A 56 2.38 18.40 8.67
N PRO A 57 2.40 18.64 7.35
CA PRO A 57 2.44 17.57 6.37
C PRO A 57 3.71 16.73 6.49
N VAL A 58 3.55 15.42 6.37
CA VAL A 58 4.66 14.46 6.42
C VAL A 58 4.56 13.48 5.27
N CYS A 59 5.70 12.90 4.88
CA CYS A 59 5.71 11.79 3.95
C CYS A 59 6.10 10.52 4.67
N GLY A 60 5.45 9.41 4.31
CA GLY A 60 5.81 8.09 4.77
C GLY A 60 6.41 7.28 3.63
N ALA A 61 7.50 6.58 3.90
CA ALA A 61 8.07 5.56 3.02
C ALA A 61 7.70 4.16 3.50
N SER A 62 7.21 3.34 2.57
CA SER A 62 7.03 1.90 2.77
C SER A 62 8.35 1.16 2.52
N HIS A 63 8.47 -0.06 3.08
CA HIS A 63 9.58 -0.96 2.73
C HIS A 63 9.58 -1.32 1.23
N ALA A 64 8.43 -1.24 0.55
CA ALA A 64 8.32 -1.48 -0.89
C ALA A 64 8.89 -0.33 -1.75
N GLY A 65 9.28 0.80 -1.14
CA GLY A 65 9.75 1.99 -1.85
C GLY A 65 8.64 3.00 -2.20
N ASP A 66 7.38 2.69 -1.88
CA ASP A 66 6.29 3.65 -2.05
C ASP A 66 6.43 4.83 -1.09
N VAL A 67 6.29 6.05 -1.62
CA VAL A 67 6.26 7.27 -0.82
C VAL A 67 4.87 7.89 -0.90
N VAL A 68 4.21 8.01 0.25
CA VAL A 68 2.85 8.53 0.36
C VAL A 68 2.89 9.78 1.23
N GLY A 69 2.16 10.83 0.82
CA GLY A 69 1.96 12.02 1.63
C GLY A 69 0.81 11.84 2.62
N PHE A 70 0.97 12.37 3.83
CA PHE A 70 -0.02 12.41 4.90
C PHE A 70 -0.16 13.85 5.40
N ARG A 71 -1.37 14.22 5.89
CA ARG A 71 -1.65 15.58 6.39
C ARG A 71 -0.84 15.91 7.64
N ASP A 72 -0.67 14.91 8.49
CA ASP A 72 0.18 14.97 9.67
C ASP A 72 0.66 13.57 10.06
N LEU A 73 1.50 13.53 11.10
CA LEU A 73 2.07 12.30 11.62
C LEU A 73 1.00 11.36 12.20
N CYS A 74 -0.08 11.90 12.76
CA CYS A 74 -1.16 11.13 13.34
C CYS A 74 -1.94 10.38 12.25
N ASP A 75 -2.25 11.06 11.14
CA ASP A 75 -2.89 10.46 9.96
C ASP A 75 -2.05 9.32 9.37
N MET A 76 -0.71 9.42 9.42
CA MET A 76 0.17 8.31 9.04
C MET A 76 0.02 7.11 9.98
N PHE A 77 -0.07 7.34 11.30
CA PHE A 77 -0.27 6.28 12.28
C PHE A 77 -1.64 5.62 12.14
N ASP A 78 -2.70 6.39 11.92
CA ASP A 78 -4.05 5.87 11.66
C ASP A 78 -4.10 5.05 10.38
N PHE A 79 -3.43 5.51 9.31
CA PHE A 79 -3.32 4.75 8.08
C PHE A 79 -2.60 3.41 8.31
N ASN A 80 -1.47 3.43 9.02
CA ASN A 80 -0.73 2.23 9.39
C ASN A 80 -1.56 1.26 10.25
N CYS A 81 -2.38 1.79 11.17
CA CYS A 81 -3.32 1.04 11.98
C CYS A 81 -4.42 0.38 11.13
N ILE A 82 -5.20 1.17 10.40
CA ILE A 82 -6.40 0.72 9.67
C ILE A 82 -6.04 -0.18 8.48
N ARG A 83 -4.97 0.18 7.76
CA ARG A 83 -4.54 -0.54 6.55
C ARG A 83 -3.51 -1.62 6.82
N ARG A 84 -3.11 -1.82 8.09
CA ARG A 84 -2.03 -2.73 8.49
C ARG A 84 -0.77 -2.48 7.65
N ARG A 85 -0.36 -1.21 7.60
CA ARG A 85 0.86 -0.76 6.91
C ARG A 85 1.90 -0.32 7.92
N ASN A 86 3.10 -0.08 7.43
CA ASN A 86 4.26 0.26 8.24
C ASN A 86 5.07 1.39 7.60
N TYR A 87 4.38 2.44 7.14
CA TYR A 87 5.02 3.64 6.62
C TYR A 87 5.82 4.31 7.73
N LYS A 88 7.08 4.61 7.44
CA LYS A 88 7.97 5.36 8.33
C LYS A 88 8.09 6.78 7.82
N GLN A 89 8.09 7.75 8.72
CA GLN A 89 8.30 9.14 8.36
C GLN A 89 9.63 9.29 7.60
N THR A 90 9.57 9.98 6.48
CA THR A 90 10.70 10.30 5.61
C THR A 90 10.58 11.74 5.15
N ASN A 91 11.67 12.28 4.61
CA ASN A 91 11.62 13.55 3.90
C ASN A 91 10.76 13.39 2.65
N CYS A 92 9.87 14.36 2.44
CA CYS A 92 9.09 14.41 1.21
C CYS A 92 10.02 14.66 0.01
N PRO A 93 9.81 13.96 -1.11
CA PRO A 93 10.55 14.24 -2.34
C PRO A 93 10.25 15.67 -2.81
N ILE A 94 11.28 16.33 -3.34
CA ILE A 94 11.17 17.68 -3.92
C ILE A 94 10.19 17.66 -5.10
N ASP A 95 10.26 16.59 -5.89
CA ASP A 95 9.32 16.33 -6.97
C ASP A 95 8.07 15.61 -6.45
N LYS A 96 6.98 16.35 -6.39
CA LYS A 96 5.67 15.88 -5.93
C LYS A 96 5.05 14.82 -6.84
N SER A 97 5.54 14.68 -8.08
CA SER A 97 5.08 13.64 -9.01
C SER A 97 5.45 12.22 -8.58
N MET A 98 6.43 12.08 -7.68
CA MET A 98 6.89 10.80 -7.13
C MET A 98 6.02 10.29 -5.97
N LEU A 99 5.03 11.08 -5.51
CA LEU A 99 4.15 10.69 -4.43
C LEU A 99 3.00 9.81 -4.96
N THR A 100 2.89 8.59 -4.44
CA THR A 100 1.68 7.79 -4.61
C THR A 100 0.56 8.41 -3.78
N VAL A 101 -0.38 9.09 -4.44
CA VAL A 101 -1.56 9.65 -3.77
C VAL A 101 -2.38 8.49 -3.21
N SER A 102 -2.56 8.46 -1.89
CA SER A 102 -3.48 7.52 -1.24
C SER A 102 -4.88 7.72 -1.83
N ARG A 103 -5.39 6.72 -2.57
CA ARG A 103 -6.74 6.73 -3.17
C ARG A 103 -7.89 6.56 -2.16
N ARG A 104 -7.64 6.71 -0.84
CA ARG A 104 -8.69 6.95 0.17
C ARG A 104 -8.60 8.41 0.60
N PRO A 105 -9.75 9.06 0.87
CA PRO A 105 -9.84 10.51 0.99
C PRO A 105 -9.14 10.99 2.26
N THR A 106 -7.84 11.25 2.15
CA THR A 106 -7.28 12.45 2.76
C THR A 106 -7.47 13.57 1.73
N SER A 107 -8.73 13.82 1.37
CA SER A 107 -9.14 15.06 0.69
C SER A 107 -8.53 16.24 1.45
N SER A 108 -8.17 17.29 0.73
CA SER A 108 -7.69 18.60 1.20
C SER A 108 -6.20 18.83 1.52
N TYR A 109 -5.26 18.32 0.72
CA TYR A 109 -3.97 19.05 0.60
C TYR A 109 -3.74 19.68 -0.79
N TYR A 110 -4.47 19.23 -1.82
CA TYR A 110 -4.44 19.83 -3.16
C TYR A 110 -5.80 20.41 -3.58
N ASP A 111 -6.69 20.67 -2.62
CA ASP A 111 -8.03 21.28 -2.87
C ASP A 111 -8.08 22.79 -2.54
N ASP A 112 -6.92 23.47 -2.44
CA ASP A 112 -6.84 24.94 -2.44
C ASP A 112 -6.01 25.42 -3.64
#